data_AF-F4FYH0-F1
#
_entry.id   AF-F4FYH0-F1
#
_cell.length_a   1.000
_cell.length_b   1.000
_cell.length_c   1.000
_cell.angle_alpha   90.00
_cell.angle_beta   90.00
_cell.angle_gamma   90.00
#
_symmetry.space_group_name_H-M   'P 1'
#
loop_
_entity.id
_entity.type
_entity.pdbx_description
1 polymer ?
#
loop_
_entity_poly.entity_id
_entity_poly.type
_entity_poly.pdbx_seq_one_letter_code
_entity_poly.pdbx_strand_id
1 'polypeptide(L)'
;MIGNEINNEIQTLNIKVKIIVLGNASTQVYIYNYGSNYLKVQEIINGSNVIETDYPLEPGSLVPLSSILGNITVNRPLLVEINGSLYVIN
;
A
#
# COMPACT_ATOMS: atom_id res chain seq x y z
N MET A 1 22.68 -18.09 -34.40
CA MET A 1 21.88 -18.47 -33.22
C MET A 1 22.04 -17.35 -32.21
N ILE A 2 21.03 -16.49 -32.07
CA ILE A 2 21.04 -15.41 -31.08
C ILE A 2 20.49 -16.05 -29.81
N GLY A 3 21.34 -16.22 -28.81
CA GLY A 3 20.92 -16.64 -27.48
C GLY A 3 20.10 -15.53 -26.87
N ASN A 4 18.77 -15.69 -26.85
CA ASN A 4 17.92 -14.94 -25.94
C ASN A 4 18.21 -15.47 -24.54
N GLU A 5 19.25 -14.92 -23.91
CA GLU A 5 19.37 -14.95 -22.46
C GLU A 5 18.19 -14.13 -21.93
N ILE A 6 17.09 -14.82 -21.61
CA ILE A 6 16.05 -14.27 -20.75
C ILE A 6 16.75 -14.12 -19.40
N ASN A 7 17.39 -12.97 -19.20
CA ASN A 7 17.80 -12.50 -17.89
C ASN A 7 16.53 -12.30 -17.10
N ASN A 8 16.08 -13.38 -16.45
CA ASN A 8 15.24 -13.33 -15.27
C ASN A 8 16.07 -12.69 -14.15
N GLU A 9 16.46 -11.43 -14.33
CA GLU A 9 16.68 -10.56 -13.20
C GLU A 9 15.33 -10.55 -12.50
N ILE A 10 15.25 -11.26 -11.38
CA ILE A 10 14.22 -11.05 -10.38
C ILE A 10 14.38 -9.57 -10.03
N GLN A 11 13.65 -8.69 -10.74
CA GLN A 11 13.53 -7.29 -10.39
C GLN A 11 12.96 -7.33 -8.99
N THR A 12 13.85 -7.20 -8.02
CA THR A 12 13.46 -7.07 -6.63
C THR A 12 12.72 -5.76 -6.61
N LEU A 13 11.38 -5.82 -6.66
CA LEU A 13 10.52 -4.65 -6.63
C LEU A 13 10.92 -3.86 -5.39
N ASN A 14 11.63 -2.77 -5.61
CA ASN A 14 12.06 -1.89 -4.53
C ASN A 14 10.82 -1.10 -4.11
N ILE A 15 10.00 -1.74 -3.27
CA ILE A 15 8.77 -1.17 -2.74
C ILE A 15 9.18 -0.14 -1.68
N LYS A 16 8.89 1.12 -1.98
CA LYS A 16 9.19 2.26 -1.11
C LYS A 16 7.88 2.93 -0.73
N VAL A 17 7.27 2.43 0.34
CA VAL A 17 6.01 2.94 0.87
C VAL A 17 6.16 3.34 2.32
N LYS A 18 5.51 4.45 2.69
CA LYS A 18 5.40 4.90 4.06
C LYS A 18 3.93 5.09 4.40
N ILE A 19 3.51 4.62 5.57
CA ILE A 19 2.20 4.92 6.12
C ILE A 19 2.37 6.02 7.17
N ILE A 20 1.63 7.11 7.02
CA ILE A 20 1.72 8.32 7.85
C ILE A 20 0.42 8.42 8.65
N VAL A 21 0.52 8.42 9.97
CA VAL A 21 -0.62 8.51 10.89
C VAL A 21 -0.56 9.83 11.64
N LEU A 22 -1.52 10.72 11.38
CA LEU A 22 -1.64 12.01 12.07
C LEU A 22 -2.79 12.04 13.08
N GLY A 23 -3.63 11.00 13.08
CA GLY A 23 -4.79 10.85 13.94
C GLY A 23 -5.46 9.50 13.70
N ASN A 24 -6.60 9.29 14.36
CA ASN A 24 -7.34 8.02 14.29
C ASN A 24 -8.48 8.05 13.26
N ALA A 25 -8.66 9.12 12.49
CA ALA A 25 -9.59 9.13 11.36
C ALA A 25 -8.89 8.64 10.08
N SER A 26 -9.57 7.89 9.21
CA SER A 26 -9.01 7.44 7.93
C SER A 26 -8.62 8.60 6.99
N THR A 27 -9.19 9.79 7.20
CA THR A 27 -8.81 11.04 6.53
C THR A 27 -7.47 11.60 7.00
N GLN A 28 -6.95 11.13 8.13
CA GLN A 28 -5.68 11.54 8.76
C GLN A 28 -4.62 10.43 8.72
N VAL A 29 -4.90 9.33 8.03
CA VAL A 29 -3.97 8.24 7.74
C VAL A 29 -3.69 8.24 6.26
N TYR A 30 -2.42 8.25 5.86
CA TYR A 30 -2.01 8.36 4.47
C TYR A 30 -1.06 7.25 4.08
N ILE A 31 -1.21 6.76 2.85
CA ILE A 31 -0.27 5.85 2.20
C ILE A 31 0.54 6.69 1.21
N TYR A 32 1.85 6.73 1.39
CA TYR A 32 2.79 7.47 0.55
C TYR A 32 3.67 6.51 -0.23
N ASN A 33 3.52 6.46 -1.56
CA ASN A 33 4.46 5.78 -2.44
C ASN A 33 5.60 6.74 -2.79
N TYR A 34 6.73 6.62 -2.10
CA TYR A 34 7.94 7.43 -2.38
C TYR A 34 8.94 6.69 -3.27
N GLY A 35 8.50 5.59 -3.89
CA GLY A 35 9.23 4.86 -4.91
C GLY A 35 8.99 5.40 -6.32
N SER A 36 9.64 4.72 -7.27
CA SER A 36 9.49 4.98 -8.71
C SER A 36 8.55 3.99 -9.41
N ASN A 37 8.05 2.98 -8.69
CA ASN A 37 7.22 1.92 -9.24
C ASN A 37 5.75 2.16 -8.93
N TYR A 38 4.87 1.80 -9.86
CA TYR A 38 3.45 1.70 -9.60
C TYR A 38 3.19 0.54 -8.64
N LEU A 39 2.40 0.81 -7.61
CA LEU A 39 1.99 -0.16 -6.61
C LEU A 39 0.47 -0.27 -6.58
N LYS A 40 -0.02 -1.30 -5.92
CA LYS A 40 -1.43 -1.52 -5.63
C LYS A 40 -1.59 -1.84 -4.15
N VAL A 41 -2.64 -1.31 -3.54
CA VAL A 41 -3.14 -1.81 -2.26
C VAL A 41 -4.00 -3.02 -2.58
N GLN A 42 -3.74 -4.17 -1.98
CA GLN A 42 -4.55 -5.37 -2.17
C GLN A 42 -5.55 -5.60 -1.06
N GLU A 43 -5.14 -5.28 0.16
CA GLU A 43 -5.94 -5.56 1.34
C GLU A 43 -5.69 -4.52 2.41
N ILE A 44 -6.76 -4.12 3.09
CA ILE A 44 -6.69 -3.35 4.32
C ILE A 44 -7.51 -4.03 5.40
N ILE A 45 -6.88 -4.28 6.55
CA ILE A 45 -7.52 -4.85 7.73
C ILE A 45 -7.52 -3.79 8.83
N ASN A 46 -8.70 -3.35 9.24
CA ASN A 46 -8.91 -2.46 10.39
C ASN A 46 -9.72 -3.20 11.45
N GLY A 47 -9.02 -3.80 12.42
CA GLY A 47 -9.64 -4.66 13.43
C GLY A 47 -10.23 -5.94 12.82
N SER A 48 -11.55 -6.09 12.86
CA SER A 48 -12.27 -7.23 12.25
C SER A 48 -12.76 -6.95 10.83
N ASN A 49 -12.59 -5.73 10.33
CA ASN A 49 -13.03 -5.35 9.00
C ASN A 49 -11.88 -5.60 8.02
N VAL A 50 -12.10 -6.54 7.10
CA VAL A 50 -11.19 -6.86 5.99
C VAL A 50 -11.78 -6.28 4.72
N ILE A 51 -10.98 -5.52 3.99
CA ILE A 51 -11.38 -4.88 2.74
C ILE A 51 -10.34 -5.23 1.68
N GLU A 52 -10.73 -6.09 0.75
CA GLU A 52 -9.98 -6.38 -0.45
C GLU A 52 -10.19 -5.26 -1.49
N THR A 53 -9.11 -4.85 -2.16
CA THR A 53 -9.13 -3.75 -3.13
C THR A 53 -8.04 -3.95 -4.18
N ASP A 54 -8.10 -3.20 -5.26
CA ASP A 54 -7.04 -3.10 -6.28
C ASP A 54 -6.55 -1.66 -6.43
N TYR A 55 -6.67 -0.86 -5.36
CA TYR A 55 -6.47 0.57 -5.41
C TYR A 55 -5.05 0.94 -5.90
N PRO A 56 -4.94 1.69 -7.02
CA PRO A 56 -3.64 2.04 -7.58
C PRO A 56 -2.92 3.11 -6.74
N LEU A 57 -1.62 2.90 -6.54
CA LEU A 57 -0.71 3.86 -5.89
C LEU A 57 0.37 4.27 -6.87
N GLU A 58 0.19 5.43 -7.50
CA GLU A 58 1.16 5.98 -8.44
C GLU A 58 2.46 6.38 -7.74
N PRO A 59 3.62 6.33 -8.43
CA PRO A 59 4.87 6.88 -7.93
C PRO A 59 4.71 8.33 -7.47
N GLY A 60 5.16 8.65 -6.26
CA GLY A 60 5.05 9.99 -5.67
C GLY A 60 3.67 10.34 -5.10
N SER A 61 2.67 9.46 -5.20
CA SER A 61 1.33 9.74 -4.70
C SER A 61 1.24 9.65 -3.17
N LEU A 62 0.51 10.61 -2.58
CA LEU A 62 0.11 10.63 -1.18
C LEU A 62 -1.41 10.49 -1.12
N VAL A 63 -1.89 9.32 -0.70
CA VAL A 63 -3.31 8.98 -0.73
C VAL A 63 -3.86 8.84 0.69
N PRO A 64 -4.95 9.54 1.05
CA PRO A 64 -5.60 9.32 2.34
C PRO A 64 -6.33 7.97 2.33
N LEU A 65 -6.29 7.25 3.45
CA LEU A 65 -6.93 5.94 3.60
C LEU A 65 -8.45 6.01 3.35
N SER A 66 -9.05 7.17 3.63
CA SER A 66 -10.46 7.43 3.35
C SER A 66 -10.84 7.35 1.87
N SER A 67 -9.89 7.50 0.94
CA SER A 67 -10.15 7.30 -0.49
C SER A 67 -10.37 5.83 -0.86
N ILE A 68 -9.99 4.91 0.02
CA ILE A 68 -10.13 3.46 -0.17
C ILE A 68 -11.27 2.93 0.71
N LEU A 69 -11.33 3.36 1.97
CA LEU A 69 -12.25 2.81 2.96
C LEU A 69 -13.48 3.69 3.25
N GLY A 70 -13.54 4.90 2.69
CA GLY A 70 -14.46 5.93 3.15
C GLY A 70 -14.07 6.51 4.52
N ASN A 71 -14.97 7.32 5.10
CA ASN A 71 -14.70 8.00 6.37
C ASN A 71 -14.97 7.05 7.56
N ILE A 72 -13.90 6.50 8.13
CA ILE A 72 -13.96 5.55 9.26
C ILE A 72 -12.93 5.91 10.33
N THR A 73 -13.13 5.39 11.53
CA THR A 73 -12.11 5.46 12.59
C THR A 73 -11.17 4.25 12.51
N VAL A 74 -9.87 4.53 12.59
CA VAL A 74 -8.75 3.59 12.75
C VAL A 74 -8.37 3.57 14.23
N ASN A 75 -9.00 2.68 15.00
CA ASN A 75 -8.83 2.58 16.46
C ASN A 75 -8.25 1.22 16.91
N ARG A 76 -7.77 0.44 15.96
CA ARG A 76 -7.21 -0.91 16.11
C ARG A 76 -5.99 -1.02 15.20
N PRO A 77 -5.17 -2.06 15.37
CA PRO A 77 -4.07 -2.29 14.45
C PRO A 77 -4.57 -2.25 13.00
N LEU A 78 -3.94 -1.40 12.21
CA LEU A 78 -4.19 -1.26 10.78
C LEU A 78 -3.14 -2.10 10.05
N LEU A 79 -3.59 -3.07 9.29
CA LEU A 79 -2.73 -3.82 8.38
C LEU A 79 -3.06 -3.41 6.96
N VAL A 80 -2.03 -3.19 6.15
CA VAL A 80 -2.16 -2.82 4.75
C VAL A 80 -1.24 -3.72 3.94
N GLU A 81 -1.78 -4.47 2.98
CA GLU A 81 -1.00 -5.22 2.01
C GLU A 81 -0.79 -4.39 0.73
N ILE A 82 0.47 -4.21 0.34
CA ILE A 82 0.85 -3.44 -0.84
C ILE A 82 1.91 -4.21 -1.63
N ASN A 83 1.60 -4.55 -2.87
CA ASN A 83 2.37 -5.42 -3.76
C ASN A 83 2.87 -6.72 -3.08
N GLY A 84 2.10 -7.27 -2.14
CA GLY A 84 2.44 -8.52 -1.44
C GLY A 84 3.24 -8.31 -0.16
N SER A 85 3.59 -7.06 0.16
CA SER A 85 4.25 -6.68 1.41
C SER A 85 3.22 -6.19 2.42
N LEU A 86 3.28 -6.74 3.64
CA LEU A 86 2.38 -6.38 4.73
C LEU A 86 2.98 -5.28 5.62
N TYR A 87 2.22 -4.22 5.84
CA TYR A 87 2.56 -3.11 6.72
C TYR A 87 1.63 -3.11 7.92
N VAL A 88 2.19 -3.11 9.13
CA VAL A 88 1.43 -3.17 10.39
C VAL A 88 1.63 -1.87 11.17
N ILE A 89 0.52 -1.26 11.58
CA ILE A 89 0.50 -0.01 12.35
C ILE A 89 -0.33 -0.24 13.60
N ASN A 90 0.20 0.18 14.76
CA ASN A 90 -0.47 0.08 16.06
C ASN A 90 -1.13 1.39 16.45
#